data_AF-A0A0F9GH03-F1
#
_entry.id   AF-A0A0F9GH03-F1
#
_cell.length_a   1.000
_cell.length_b   1.000
_cell.length_c   1.000
_cell.angle_alpha   90.00
_cell.angle_beta   90.00
_cell.angle_gamma   90.00
#
_symmetry.space_group_name_H-M   'P 1'
#
loop_
_entity.id
_entity.type
_entity.pdbx_description
1 polymer ?
#
loop_
_entity_poly.entity_id
_entity_poly.type
_entity_poly.pdbx_seq_one_letter_code
_entity_poly.pdbx_strand_id
1 'polypeptide(L)'
;MSWLNQIDLNLEKFLLFTLVLTRVGGLTMTAPIYGTKDVPMQVRAFLAVALAVLIVPTQWHVTVDYPGSIVNYLVFLGSEIVIGACLGLGIVILFSGIQLAGLVMGRISGMMLADVFDPNLEASVPTFSRVLFMVSMAIFVCIGGHRMVMAGLLDTFQTIP
;
A
#
# COMPACT_ATOMS: atom_id res chain seq x y z
N MET A 1 -37.22 -23.10 0.57
CA MET A 1 -36.35 -22.12 1.24
C MET A 1 -34.99 -22.02 0.52
N SER A 2 -34.94 -22.05 -0.82
CA SER A 2 -33.70 -21.91 -1.60
C SER A 2 -33.26 -20.45 -1.80
N TRP A 3 -34.19 -19.50 -1.70
CA TRP A 3 -33.91 -18.06 -1.84
C TRP A 3 -33.15 -17.46 -0.65
N LEU A 4 -33.31 -18.02 0.57
CA LEU A 4 -32.62 -17.51 1.78
C LEU A 4 -31.12 -17.78 1.67
N ASN A 5 -30.78 -19.03 1.28
CA ASN A 5 -29.40 -19.44 1.05
C ASN A 5 -28.70 -18.61 -0.04
N GLN A 6 -29.45 -18.13 -1.05
CA GLN A 6 -28.91 -17.24 -2.09
C GLN A 6 -28.63 -15.83 -1.57
N ILE A 7 -29.47 -15.31 -0.66
CA ILE A 7 -29.27 -14.00 -0.03
C ILE A 7 -28.06 -14.05 0.92
N ASP A 8 -27.95 -15.11 1.73
CA ASP A 8 -26.85 -15.30 2.66
C ASP A 8 -25.50 -15.42 1.93
N LEU A 9 -25.44 -16.22 0.86
CA LEU A 9 -24.24 -16.34 0.02
C LEU A 9 -23.82 -15.03 -0.65
N ASN A 10 -24.77 -14.18 -1.04
CA ASN A 10 -24.43 -12.90 -1.68
C ASN A 10 -23.92 -11.89 -0.65
N LEU A 11 -24.43 -11.94 0.57
CA LEU A 11 -24.04 -11.06 1.66
C LEU A 11 -22.66 -11.41 2.21
N GLU A 12 -22.36 -12.70 2.39
CA GLU A 12 -21.02 -13.18 2.78
C GLU A 12 -19.94 -12.75 1.78
N LYS A 13 -20.20 -12.91 0.48
CA LYS A 13 -19.28 -12.48 -0.58
C LYS A 13 -19.08 -10.97 -0.59
N PHE A 14 -20.12 -10.20 -0.31
CA PHE A 14 -20.03 -8.75 -0.22
C PHE A 14 -19.17 -8.32 0.97
N LEU A 15 -19.35 -8.94 2.14
CA LEU A 15 -18.54 -8.68 3.33
C LEU A 15 -17.07 -9.05 3.12
N LEU A 16 -16.80 -10.22 2.53
CA LEU A 16 -15.46 -10.64 2.10
C LEU A 16 -14.82 -9.62 1.16
N PHE A 17 -15.56 -9.16 0.15
CA PHE A 17 -15.07 -8.17 -0.80
C PHE A 17 -14.63 -6.88 -0.09
N THR A 18 -15.44 -6.37 0.83
CA THR A 18 -15.12 -5.15 1.58
C THR A 18 -13.91 -5.29 2.49
N LEU A 19 -13.71 -6.45 3.14
CA LEU A 19 -12.54 -6.71 3.99
C LEU A 19 -11.25 -6.77 3.16
N VAL A 20 -11.27 -7.52 2.04
CA VAL A 20 -10.15 -7.59 1.10
C VAL A 20 -9.83 -6.20 0.53
N LEU A 21 -10.86 -5.44 0.15
CA LEU A 21 -10.71 -4.09 -0.34
C LEU A 21 -10.05 -3.18 0.70
N THR A 22 -10.41 -3.27 1.98
CA THR A 22 -9.79 -2.46 3.02
C THR A 22 -8.33 -2.81 3.26
N ARG A 23 -7.93 -4.09 3.21
CA ARG A 23 -6.52 -4.50 3.35
C ARG A 23 -5.68 -4.03 2.16
N VAL A 24 -6.18 -4.27 0.95
CA VAL A 24 -5.53 -3.81 -0.30
C VAL A 24 -5.46 -2.28 -0.34
N GLY A 25 -6.52 -1.61 0.10
CA GLY A 25 -6.59 -0.16 0.26
C GLY A 25 -5.54 0.37 1.22
N GLY A 26 -5.39 -0.23 2.40
CA GLY A 26 -4.36 0.12 3.37
C GLY A 26 -2.94 0.00 2.79
N LEU A 27 -2.66 -1.07 2.06
CA LEU A 27 -1.36 -1.30 1.41
C LEU A 27 -1.08 -0.29 0.28
N THR A 28 -2.04 -0.09 -0.62
CA THR A 28 -1.88 0.82 -1.77
C THR A 28 -1.83 2.29 -1.36
N MET A 29 -2.49 2.66 -0.25
CA MET A 29 -2.44 4.01 0.32
C MET A 29 -1.12 4.33 1.03
N THR A 30 -0.47 3.33 1.63
CA THR A 30 0.77 3.53 2.38
C THR A 30 2.02 3.32 1.53
N ALA A 31 2.03 2.32 0.65
CA ALA A 31 3.21 1.99 -0.15
C ALA A 31 3.45 3.02 -1.28
N PRO A 32 4.62 3.68 -1.32
CA PRO A 32 4.92 4.74 -2.30
C PRO A 32 5.06 4.23 -3.74
N ILE A 33 5.20 2.91 -3.92
CA ILE A 33 5.32 2.26 -5.23
C ILE A 33 4.02 2.37 -6.03
N TYR A 34 2.87 2.24 -5.35
CA TYR A 34 1.55 2.27 -5.99
C TYR A 34 0.98 3.70 -6.12
N GLY A 35 1.74 4.70 -5.68
CA GLY A 35 1.39 6.11 -5.85
C GLY A 35 2.43 7.03 -5.24
N THR A 36 3.07 7.84 -6.09
CA THR A 36 3.83 9.02 -5.66
C THR A 36 2.86 10.17 -5.33
N LYS A 37 3.35 11.26 -4.72
CA LYS A 37 2.56 12.46 -4.44
C LYS A 37 1.90 13.07 -5.70
N ASP A 38 2.46 12.79 -6.87
CA ASP A 38 1.98 13.29 -8.16
C ASP A 38 0.79 12.50 -8.72
N VAL A 39 0.50 11.31 -8.19
CA VAL A 39 -0.62 10.47 -8.65
C VAL A 39 -1.90 10.89 -7.91
N PRO A 40 -2.98 11.28 -8.63
CA PRO A 40 -4.23 11.67 -7.99
C PRO A 40 -4.82 10.50 -7.18
N MET A 41 -5.37 10.83 -6.01
CA MET A 41 -5.96 9.87 -5.08
C MET A 41 -7.00 8.95 -5.74
N GLN A 42 -7.74 9.47 -6.72
CA GLN A 42 -8.74 8.73 -7.48
C GLN A 42 -8.14 7.52 -8.22
N VAL A 43 -6.99 7.70 -8.89
CA VAL A 43 -6.33 6.63 -9.65
C VAL A 43 -5.85 5.53 -8.69
N ARG A 44 -5.35 5.91 -7.51
CA ARG A 44 -4.93 4.97 -6.48
C ARG A 44 -6.11 4.16 -5.94
N ALA A 45 -7.25 4.80 -5.71
CA ALA A 45 -8.47 4.13 -5.29
C ALA A 45 -8.97 3.14 -6.35
N PHE A 46 -8.96 3.52 -7.63
CA PHE A 46 -9.30 2.61 -8.73
C PHE A 46 -8.36 1.40 -8.80
N LEU A 47 -7.05 1.61 -8.61
CA LEU A 47 -6.07 0.53 -8.57
C LEU A 47 -6.32 -0.43 -7.39
N ALA A 48 -6.64 0.10 -6.21
CA ALA A 48 -6.99 -0.69 -5.04
C ALA A 48 -8.24 -1.57 -5.29
N VAL A 49 -9.28 -0.98 -5.88
CA VAL A 49 -10.50 -1.71 -6.25
C VAL A 49 -10.20 -2.79 -7.30
N ALA A 50 -9.43 -2.45 -8.34
CA ALA A 50 -9.07 -3.41 -9.38
C ALA A 50 -8.29 -4.61 -8.83
N LEU A 51 -7.31 -4.37 -7.94
CA LEU A 51 -6.57 -5.43 -7.25
C LEU A 51 -7.47 -6.25 -6.33
N ALA A 52 -8.37 -5.62 -5.57
CA ALA A 52 -9.31 -6.33 -4.70
C ALA A 52 -10.22 -7.27 -5.50
N VAL A 53 -10.77 -6.81 -6.63
CA VAL A 53 -11.59 -7.66 -7.52
C VAL A 53 -10.82 -8.88 -8.03
N LEU A 54 -9.52 -8.75 -8.30
CA LEU A 54 -8.68 -9.86 -8.74
C LEU A 54 -8.34 -10.85 -7.61
N ILE A 55 -8.22 -10.39 -6.37
CA ILE A 55 -7.85 -11.22 -5.21
C ILE A 55 -9.06 -11.92 -4.60
N VAL A 56 -10.22 -11.28 -4.54
CA VAL A 56 -11.43 -11.85 -3.92
C VAL A 56 -11.78 -13.28 -4.38
N PRO A 57 -11.72 -13.66 -5.67
CA PRO A 57 -12.02 -15.04 -6.06
C PRO A 57 -11.06 -16.08 -5.47
N THR A 58 -9.84 -15.69 -5.09
CA THR A 58 -8.89 -16.62 -4.45
C THR A 58 -9.25 -16.89 -2.98
N GLN A 59 -10.05 -16.01 -2.35
CA GLN A 59 -10.42 -16.09 -0.93
C GLN A 59 -11.83 -16.63 -0.68
N TRP A 60 -12.53 -17.11 -1.72
CA TRP A 60 -13.92 -17.56 -1.61
C TRP A 60 -14.10 -18.82 -0.74
N HIS A 61 -13.01 -19.51 -0.39
CA HIS A 61 -13.06 -20.66 0.52
C HIS A 61 -13.07 -20.25 2.00
N VAL A 62 -12.81 -18.96 2.30
CA VAL A 62 -12.84 -18.43 3.67
C VAL A 62 -14.29 -18.09 4.04
N THR A 63 -14.83 -18.77 5.03
CA THR A 63 -16.13 -18.45 5.61
C THR A 63 -15.97 -17.30 6.59
N VAL A 64 -16.54 -16.13 6.28
CA VAL A 64 -16.64 -15.02 7.24
C VAL A 64 -17.89 -15.25 8.06
N ASP A 65 -17.72 -15.61 9.33
CA ASP A 65 -18.83 -15.65 10.27
C ASP A 65 -19.48 -14.27 10.34
N TYR A 66 -20.80 -14.23 10.20
CA TYR A 66 -21.56 -12.98 10.23
C TYR A 66 -21.26 -12.24 11.55
N PRO A 67 -20.66 -11.04 11.50
CA PRO A 67 -20.42 -10.27 12.71
C PRO A 67 -21.80 -9.82 13.20
N GLY A 68 -22.33 -10.50 14.21
CA GLY A 68 -23.68 -10.27 14.76
C GLY A 68 -24.00 -8.84 15.24
N SER A 69 -23.07 -7.89 15.08
CA SER A 69 -23.24 -6.46 15.29
C SER A 69 -22.39 -5.63 14.31
N ILE A 70 -22.92 -4.48 13.87
CA ILE A 70 -22.23 -3.48 13.04
C ILE A 70 -20.90 -3.01 13.66
N VAL A 71 -20.81 -3.00 14.99
CA VAL A 71 -19.61 -2.57 15.72
C VAL A 71 -18.47 -3.57 15.51
N ASN A 72 -18.75 -4.88 15.57
CA ASN A 72 -17.73 -5.90 15.32
C ASN A 72 -17.23 -5.85 13.88
N TYR A 73 -18.13 -5.57 12.92
CA TYR A 73 -17.73 -5.41 11.52
C TYR A 73 -16.77 -4.23 11.32
N LEU A 74 -17.00 -3.09 11.98
CA LEU A 74 -16.07 -1.96 11.93
C LEU A 74 -14.71 -2.28 12.57
N VAL A 75 -14.69 -3.09 13.64
CA VAL A 75 -13.43 -3.55 14.24
C VAL A 75 -12.65 -4.43 13.27
N PHE A 76 -13.32 -5.36 12.57
CA PHE A 76 -12.69 -6.17 11.52
C PHE A 76 -12.15 -5.33 10.36
N LEU A 77 -12.91 -4.34 9.87
CA LEU A 77 -12.39 -3.41 8.86
C LEU A 77 -11.16 -2.65 9.37
N GLY A 78 -11.17 -2.23 10.64
CA GLY A 78 -10.04 -1.59 11.29
C GLY A 78 -8.79 -2.47 11.31
N SER A 79 -8.91 -3.75 11.67
CA SER A 79 -7.78 -4.68 11.67
C SER A 79 -7.23 -4.91 10.25
N GLU A 80 -8.08 -5.04 9.26
CA GLU A 80 -7.68 -5.20 7.85
C GLU A 80 -6.86 -4.01 7.34
N ILE A 81 -7.31 -2.79 7.67
CA ILE A 81 -6.58 -1.56 7.33
C ILE A 81 -5.21 -1.55 8.01
N VAL A 82 -5.12 -1.92 9.28
CA VAL A 82 -3.86 -1.96 10.02
C VAL A 82 -2.89 -2.97 9.42
N ILE A 83 -3.35 -4.17 9.06
CA ILE A 83 -2.51 -5.19 8.41
C ILE A 83 -1.98 -4.67 7.07
N GLY A 84 -2.86 -4.12 6.23
CA GLY A 84 -2.48 -3.52 4.95
C GLY A 84 -1.49 -2.37 5.11
N ALA A 85 -1.72 -1.49 6.09
CA ALA A 85 -0.84 -0.37 6.40
C ALA A 85 0.53 -0.83 6.90
N CYS A 86 0.62 -1.87 7.73
CA CYS A 86 1.88 -2.43 8.21
C CYS A 86 2.75 -2.95 7.04
N LEU A 87 2.14 -3.66 6.08
CA LEU A 87 2.84 -4.11 4.87
C LEU A 87 3.40 -2.94 4.06
N GLY A 88 2.58 -1.91 3.83
CA GLY A 88 3.04 -0.75 3.07
C GLY A 88 4.04 0.13 3.83
N LEU A 89 3.95 0.20 5.17
CA LEU A 89 4.94 0.87 6.01
C LEU A 89 6.33 0.23 5.90
N GLY A 90 6.41 -1.10 5.79
CA GLY A 90 7.69 -1.78 5.54
C GLY A 90 8.39 -1.25 4.27
N ILE A 91 7.62 -1.03 3.21
CA ILE A 91 8.10 -0.46 1.95
C ILE A 91 8.48 1.02 2.15
N VAL A 92 7.65 1.79 2.84
CA VAL A 92 7.93 3.21 3.15
C VAL A 92 9.27 3.33 3.88
N ILE A 93 9.54 2.50 4.88
CA ILE A 93 10.78 2.54 5.65
C ILE A 93 11.99 2.27 4.75
N LEU A 94 11.91 1.27 3.87
CA LEU A 94 12.97 0.95 2.91
C LEU A 94 13.30 2.17 2.02
N PHE A 95 12.30 2.74 1.36
CA PHE A 95 12.52 3.87 0.45
C PHE A 95 12.87 5.18 1.18
N SER A 96 12.38 5.37 2.40
CA SER A 96 12.73 6.52 3.23
C SER A 96 14.18 6.46 3.68
N GLY A 97 14.68 5.27 4.04
CA GLY A 97 16.10 5.08 4.38
C GLY A 97 17.04 5.48 3.24
N ILE A 98 16.69 5.11 2.00
CA ILE A 98 17.44 5.48 0.80
C ILE A 98 17.40 6.99 0.55
N GLN A 99 16.23 7.61 0.69
CA GLN A 99 16.09 9.07 0.55
C GLN A 99 16.91 9.83 1.60
N LEU A 100 16.93 9.33 2.84
CA LEU A 100 17.74 9.88 3.92
C LEU A 100 19.24 9.74 3.63
N ALA A 101 19.68 8.62 3.07
CA ALA A 101 21.07 8.45 2.66
C ALA A 101 21.47 9.49 1.60
N GLY A 102 20.62 9.72 0.59
CA GLY A 102 20.86 10.77 -0.41
C GLY A 102 20.82 12.19 0.15
N LEU A 103 20.01 12.43 1.18
CA LEU A 103 19.99 13.70 1.91
C LEU A 103 21.32 13.92 2.67
N VAL A 104 21.86 12.89 3.32
CA VAL A 104 23.15 12.96 4.01
C VAL A 104 24.29 13.18 3.01
N MET A 105 24.28 12.49 1.87
CA MET A 105 25.27 12.70 0.80
C MET A 105 25.25 14.13 0.27
N GLY A 106 24.08 14.69 0.00
CA GLY A 106 23.94 16.09 -0.45
C GLY A 106 24.39 17.12 0.59
N ARG A 107 24.26 16.80 1.88
CA ARG A 107 24.82 17.62 2.97
C ARG A 107 26.35 17.58 2.96
N ILE A 108 26.94 16.41 2.84
CA ILE A 108 28.40 16.23 2.85
C ILE A 108 29.06 16.86 1.62
N SER A 109 28.41 16.79 0.45
CA SER A 109 28.93 17.38 -0.79
C SER A 109 28.90 18.91 -0.82
N GLY A 110 28.39 19.57 0.23
CA GLY A 110 28.34 21.04 0.33
C GLY A 110 27.26 21.70 -0.53
N MET A 111 26.35 20.94 -1.16
CA MET A 111 25.24 21.52 -1.96
C MET A 111 24.34 22.42 -1.11
N MET A 112 24.13 22.06 0.15
CA MET A 112 23.34 22.88 1.08
C MET A 112 23.96 24.25 1.39
N LEU A 113 25.26 24.45 1.12
CA LEU A 113 25.91 25.76 1.24
C LEU A 113 25.66 26.63 0.00
N ALA A 114 25.44 26.03 -1.18
CA ALA A 114 25.13 26.76 -2.41
C ALA A 114 23.74 27.45 -2.34
N ASP A 115 22.77 26.83 -1.65
CA ASP A 115 21.45 27.42 -1.39
C ASP A 115 21.50 28.73 -0.59
N VAL A 116 22.56 28.93 0.22
CA VAL A 116 22.77 30.17 0.98
C VAL A 116 23.23 31.32 0.08
N PHE A 117 23.92 31.00 -1.03
CA PHE A 117 24.45 32.00 -1.96
C PHE A 117 23.45 32.40 -3.04
N ASP A 118 22.51 31.53 -3.43
CA ASP A 118 21.41 31.88 -4.32
C ASP A 118 20.10 31.16 -3.92
N PRO A 119 19.26 31.81 -3.09
CA PRO A 119 17.99 31.23 -2.64
C PRO A 119 16.92 31.16 -3.74
N ASN A 120 17.17 31.69 -4.95
CA ASN A 120 16.30 31.47 -6.11
C ASN A 120 16.50 30.10 -6.76
N LEU A 121 17.58 29.37 -6.43
CA LEU A 121 17.63 27.94 -6.68
C LEU A 121 16.73 27.25 -5.65
N GLU A 122 15.49 26.96 -6.03
CA GLU A 122 14.55 26.14 -5.26
C GLU A 122 15.01 24.66 -5.16
N ALA A 123 16.23 24.39 -4.70
CA ALA A 123 16.73 23.03 -4.47
C ALA A 123 16.14 22.47 -3.15
N SER A 124 14.81 22.46 -3.03
CA SER A 124 14.08 21.99 -1.85
C SER A 124 14.19 20.46 -1.62
N VAL A 125 14.82 19.74 -2.55
CA VAL A 125 15.20 18.33 -2.37
C VAL A 125 16.62 18.15 -2.91
N PRO A 126 17.56 17.57 -2.13
CA PRO A 126 18.89 17.27 -2.62
C PRO A 126 18.79 16.41 -3.88
N THR A 127 19.40 16.85 -4.98
CA THR A 127 19.40 16.11 -6.26
C THR A 127 19.83 14.66 -6.07
N PHE A 128 20.78 14.42 -5.16
CA PHE A 128 21.22 13.08 -4.76
C PHE A 128 20.09 12.21 -4.17
N SER A 129 19.22 12.77 -3.32
CA SER A 129 18.08 12.04 -2.74
C SER A 129 17.11 11.59 -3.82
N ARG A 130 16.78 12.48 -4.77
CA ARG A 130 15.90 12.16 -5.90
C ARG A 130 16.52 11.12 -6.83
N VAL A 131 17.79 11.25 -7.19
CA VAL A 131 18.49 10.29 -8.05
C VAL A 131 18.54 8.91 -7.40
N LEU A 132 18.94 8.82 -6.12
CA LEU A 132 18.98 7.53 -5.42
C LEU A 132 17.60 6.90 -5.28
N PHE A 133 16.55 7.69 -5.04
CA PHE A 133 15.19 7.20 -5.02
C PHE A 133 14.79 6.62 -6.39
N MET A 134 15.04 7.32 -7.49
CA MET A 134 14.72 6.83 -8.84
C MET A 134 15.50 5.56 -9.20
N VAL A 135 16.79 5.50 -8.91
CA VAL A 135 17.62 4.31 -9.13
C VAL A 135 17.11 3.13 -8.31
N SER A 136 16.79 3.37 -7.05
CA SER A 136 16.29 2.31 -6.15
C SER A 136 14.91 1.82 -6.57
N MET A 137 14.05 2.72 -7.06
CA MET A 137 12.76 2.36 -7.63
C MET A 137 12.94 1.52 -8.90
N ALA A 138 13.88 1.87 -9.77
CA ALA A 138 14.21 1.08 -10.96
C ALA A 138 14.71 -0.32 -10.57
N ILE A 139 15.66 -0.42 -9.63
CA ILE A 139 16.17 -1.70 -9.12
C ILE A 139 15.03 -2.55 -8.55
N PHE A 140 14.16 -1.94 -7.73
CA PHE A 140 13.01 -2.61 -7.13
C PHE A 140 12.07 -3.19 -8.18
N VAL A 141 11.81 -2.46 -9.28
CA VAL A 141 11.00 -2.98 -10.39
C VAL A 141 11.72 -4.10 -11.13
N CYS A 142 13.03 -3.96 -11.41
CA CYS A 142 13.83 -4.96 -12.11
C CYS A 142 13.89 -6.30 -11.38
N ILE A 143 13.96 -6.31 -10.04
CA ILE A 143 13.92 -7.55 -9.24
C ILE A 143 12.51 -8.12 -9.09
N GLY A 144 11.48 -7.44 -9.60
CA GLY A 144 10.09 -7.84 -9.44
C GLY A 144 9.55 -7.60 -8.03
N GLY A 145 10.02 -6.55 -7.34
CA GLY A 145 9.61 -6.25 -5.97
C GLY A 145 8.10 -6.05 -5.81
N HIS A 146 7.40 -5.54 -6.83
CA HIS A 146 5.93 -5.47 -6.84
C HIS A 146 5.29 -6.85 -6.68
N ARG A 147 5.85 -7.90 -7.31
CA ARG A 147 5.40 -9.29 -7.16
C ARG A 147 5.66 -9.80 -5.75
N MET A 148 6.80 -9.44 -5.14
CA MET A 148 7.10 -9.81 -3.75
C MET A 148 6.12 -9.18 -2.76
N VAL A 149 5.74 -7.91 -2.98
CA VAL A 149 4.74 -7.22 -2.16
C VAL A 149 3.37 -7.90 -2.29
N MET A 150 2.97 -8.26 -3.51
CA MET A 150 1.72 -8.99 -3.74
C MET A 150 1.75 -10.40 -3.13
N ALA A 151 2.89 -11.11 -3.19
CA ALA A 151 3.05 -12.40 -2.52
C ALA A 151 2.91 -12.25 -1.00
N GLY A 152 3.58 -11.26 -0.40
CA GLY A 152 3.44 -10.97 1.03
C GLY A 152 1.99 -10.64 1.42
N LEU A 153 1.26 -9.88 0.60
CA LEU A 153 -0.16 -9.63 0.83
C LEU A 153 -0.99 -10.94 0.80
N LEU A 154 -0.76 -11.81 -0.17
CA LEU A 154 -1.46 -13.10 -0.26
C LEU A 154 -1.13 -14.00 0.94
N ASP A 155 0.13 -14.02 1.39
CA ASP A 155 0.55 -14.76 2.58
C ASP A 155 -0.15 -14.24 3.85
N THR A 156 -0.42 -12.94 3.95
CA THR A 156 -1.18 -12.41 5.10
C THR A 156 -2.62 -12.92 5.14
N PHE A 157 -3.25 -13.17 3.99
CA PHE A 157 -4.61 -13.75 3.97
C PHE A 157 -4.63 -15.22 4.38
N GLN A 158 -3.51 -15.94 4.22
CA GLN A 158 -3.41 -17.34 4.65
C GLN A 158 -3.06 -17.45 6.14
N THR A 159 -2.21 -16.54 6.64
CA THR A 159 -1.72 -16.56 8.02
C THR A 159 -2.66 -15.87 8.99
N ILE A 160 -3.34 -14.81 8.54
CA ILE A 160 -4.31 -14.02 9.32
C ILE A 160 -5.57 -13.85 8.44
N PRO A 161 -6.42 -14.89 8.37
CA PRO A 161 -7.68 -14.85 7.62
C PRO A 161 -8.69 -13.87 8.23
#